data_AF-H3AK62-F1
#
_entry.id   AF-H3AK62-F1
#
_cell.length_a   1.000
_cell.length_b   1.000
_cell.length_c   1.000
_cell.angle_alpha   90.00
_cell.angle_beta   90.00
_cell.angle_gamma   90.00
#
_symmetry.space_group_name_H-M   'P 1'
#
loop_
_entity.id
_entity.type
_entity.pdbx_description
1 polymer ?
#
loop_
_entity_poly.entity_id
_entity_poly.type
_entity_poly.pdbx_seq_one_letter_code
_entity_poly.pdbx_strand_id
1 'polypeptide(L)'
;GDMQTDIKSIFSILNKISLDTTSIITARLLEIDTKLDSMEDRFEEIEDHEEERNTKMADLEKKLGRAWNCIEDLENRSRRNNVCIMGLPEGIEEGRPIKLLNKVLPVMLEIPEGEVIEIERAHRSLALRPQPDQRPRQIIMCLLKYQTRELILRKAREKQNIVWENNKIAFFQDLSKEVQLKRKAFTESRCQLRILGVKYTMAYPATLRIQHKGIRHSFQSPHAVISYIKQ
;
A
#
# COMPACT_ATOMS: atom_id res chain seq x y z
N GLY A 1 78.05 -59.41 -6.78
CA GLY A 1 76.98 -60.40 -6.99
C GLY A 1 75.68 -59.88 -6.42
N ASP A 2 75.63 -59.77 -5.08
CA ASP A 2 74.41 -59.53 -4.30
C ASP A 2 73.73 -58.16 -4.55
N MET A 3 74.51 -57.08 -4.48
CA MET A 3 73.99 -55.71 -4.60
C MET A 3 73.34 -55.42 -5.96
N GLN A 4 73.81 -56.04 -7.04
CA GLN A 4 73.26 -55.81 -8.38
C GLN A 4 71.91 -56.53 -8.59
N THR A 5 71.70 -57.66 -7.93
CA THR A 5 70.42 -58.37 -7.88
C THR A 5 69.41 -57.64 -7.01
N ASP A 6 69.83 -57.09 -5.87
CA ASP A 6 68.97 -56.27 -5.00
C ASP A 6 68.48 -55.01 -5.69
N ILE A 7 69.37 -54.29 -6.40
CA ILE A 7 69.01 -53.10 -7.19
C ILE A 7 67.98 -53.44 -8.27
N LYS A 8 68.13 -54.58 -8.97
CA LYS A 8 67.16 -55.04 -9.97
C LYS A 8 65.81 -55.39 -9.36
N SER A 9 65.81 -56.01 -8.17
CA SER A 9 64.60 -56.35 -7.42
C SER A 9 63.85 -55.10 -6.98
N ILE A 10 64.56 -54.13 -6.38
CA ILE A 10 64.00 -52.84 -5.98
C ILE A 10 63.41 -52.10 -7.19
N PHE A 11 64.13 -52.06 -8.32
CA PHE A 11 63.63 -51.43 -9.54
C PHE A 11 62.36 -52.12 -10.09
N SER A 12 62.28 -53.45 -10.01
CA SER A 12 61.08 -54.20 -10.38
C SER A 12 59.89 -53.88 -9.49
N ILE A 13 60.11 -53.80 -8.17
CA ILE A 13 59.07 -53.42 -7.20
C ILE A 13 58.62 -51.98 -7.42
N LEU A 14 59.55 -51.04 -7.63
CA LEU A 14 59.25 -49.64 -7.92
C LEU A 14 58.42 -49.49 -9.21
N ASN A 15 58.76 -50.21 -10.28
CA ASN A 15 57.96 -50.21 -11.50
C ASN A 15 56.56 -50.78 -11.26
N LYS A 16 56.45 -51.87 -10.48
CA LYS A 16 55.15 -52.45 -10.12
C LYS A 16 54.31 -51.48 -9.30
N ILE A 17 54.87 -50.85 -8.27
CA ILE A 17 54.19 -49.82 -7.48
C ILE A 17 53.80 -48.64 -8.37
N SER A 18 54.67 -48.21 -9.29
CA SER A 18 54.37 -47.14 -10.23
C SER A 18 53.19 -47.49 -11.14
N LEU A 19 53.13 -48.72 -11.65
CA LEU A 19 52.03 -49.19 -12.50
C LEU A 19 50.72 -49.31 -11.70
N ASP A 20 50.77 -49.92 -10.51
CA ASP A 20 49.62 -50.10 -9.63
C ASP A 20 49.05 -48.74 -9.18
N THR A 21 49.92 -47.81 -8.78
CA THR A 21 49.51 -46.45 -8.40
C THR A 21 48.91 -45.68 -9.57
N THR A 22 49.50 -45.78 -10.77
CA THR A 22 48.93 -45.16 -11.97
C THR A 22 47.55 -45.75 -12.29
N SER A 23 47.39 -47.08 -12.19
CA SER A 23 46.10 -47.74 -12.42
C SER A 23 45.02 -47.36 -11.41
N ILE A 24 45.40 -47.18 -10.14
CA ILE A 24 44.45 -46.75 -9.10
C ILE A 24 44.04 -45.31 -9.34
N ILE A 25 44.99 -44.43 -9.69
CA ILE A 25 44.72 -43.02 -9.98
C ILE A 25 43.80 -42.90 -11.20
N THR A 26 44.05 -43.62 -12.28
CA THR A 26 43.17 -43.57 -13.47
C THR A 26 41.77 -44.09 -13.17
N ALA A 27 41.63 -45.17 -12.39
CA ALA A 27 40.32 -45.67 -11.98
C ALA A 27 39.55 -44.66 -11.13
N ARG A 28 40.23 -43.97 -10.18
CA ARG A 28 39.61 -42.92 -9.36
C ARG A 28 39.26 -41.67 -10.17
N LEU A 29 40.09 -41.29 -11.14
CA LEU A 29 39.78 -40.18 -12.05
C LEU A 29 38.52 -40.47 -12.86
N LEU A 30 38.40 -41.68 -13.43
CA LEU A 30 37.18 -42.08 -14.14
C LEU A 30 35.94 -42.06 -13.24
N GLU A 31 36.05 -42.51 -11.98
CA GLU A 31 34.95 -42.43 -11.02
C GLU A 31 34.56 -40.98 -10.71
N ILE A 32 35.53 -40.07 -10.60
CA ILE A 32 35.28 -38.64 -10.39
C ILE A 32 34.63 -38.01 -11.62
N ASP A 33 35.12 -38.32 -12.83
CA ASP A 33 34.58 -37.81 -14.09
C ASP A 33 33.09 -38.19 -14.21
N THR A 34 32.74 -39.46 -13.97
CA THR A 34 31.33 -39.88 -14.01
C THR A 34 30.43 -39.18 -12.97
N LYS A 35 30.99 -38.82 -11.80
CA LYS A 35 30.25 -38.07 -10.78
C LYS A 35 30.12 -36.60 -11.16
N LEU A 36 31.13 -36.03 -11.81
CA LEU A 36 31.09 -34.67 -12.34
C LEU A 36 30.03 -34.56 -13.44
N ASP A 37 30.01 -35.47 -14.42
CA ASP A 37 28.97 -35.51 -15.46
C ASP A 37 27.56 -35.54 -14.85
N SER A 38 27.34 -36.45 -13.89
CA SER A 38 26.04 -36.53 -13.19
C SER A 38 25.71 -35.30 -12.36
N MET A 39 26.71 -34.58 -11.83
CA MET A 39 26.49 -33.33 -11.12
C MET A 39 26.16 -32.20 -12.09
N GLU A 40 26.83 -32.13 -13.25
CA GLU A 40 26.57 -31.16 -14.31
C GLU A 40 25.14 -31.28 -14.83
N ASP A 41 24.67 -32.50 -15.14
CA ASP A 41 23.28 -32.76 -15.55
C ASP A 41 22.27 -32.24 -14.50
N ARG A 42 22.54 -32.51 -13.21
CA ARG A 42 21.69 -32.05 -12.11
C ARG A 42 21.74 -30.54 -11.92
N PHE A 43 22.87 -29.89 -12.22
CA PHE A 43 22.98 -28.44 -12.16
C PHE A 43 22.17 -27.79 -13.28
N GLU A 44 22.24 -28.32 -14.50
CA GLU A 44 21.42 -27.86 -15.63
C GLU A 44 19.93 -27.96 -15.31
N GLU A 45 19.47 -29.10 -14.78
CA GLU A 45 18.07 -29.26 -14.34
C GLU A 45 17.67 -28.23 -13.25
N ILE A 46 18.56 -27.95 -12.30
CA ILE A 46 18.29 -26.96 -11.24
C ILE A 46 18.22 -25.55 -11.81
N GLU A 47 19.09 -25.19 -12.73
CA GLU A 47 19.10 -23.87 -13.39
C GLU A 47 17.81 -23.67 -14.19
N ASP A 48 17.38 -24.67 -14.97
CA ASP A 48 16.11 -24.65 -15.69
C ASP A 48 14.91 -24.47 -14.74
N HIS A 49 14.90 -25.22 -13.63
CA HIS A 49 13.85 -25.08 -12.61
C HIS A 49 13.88 -23.73 -11.88
N GLU A 50 15.06 -23.15 -11.68
CA GLU A 50 15.22 -21.83 -11.09
C GLU A 50 14.67 -20.75 -12.03
N GLU A 51 14.97 -20.81 -13.33
CA GLU A 51 14.41 -19.90 -14.32
C GLU A 51 12.88 -20.02 -14.39
N GLU A 52 12.36 -21.25 -14.44
CA GLU A 52 10.91 -21.50 -14.44
C GLU A 52 10.24 -20.96 -13.16
N ARG A 53 10.89 -21.10 -12.00
CA ARG A 53 10.40 -20.52 -10.75
C ARG A 53 10.42 -19.00 -10.77
N ASN A 54 11.48 -18.39 -11.28
CA ASN A 54 11.62 -16.94 -11.33
C ASN A 54 10.56 -16.31 -12.27
N THR A 55 10.31 -16.94 -13.42
CA THR A 55 9.24 -16.50 -14.33
C THR A 55 7.85 -16.62 -13.71
N LYS A 56 7.56 -17.75 -13.04
CA LYS A 56 6.30 -17.94 -12.29
C LYS A 56 6.14 -16.92 -11.17
N MET A 57 7.22 -16.63 -10.43
CA MET A 57 7.21 -15.65 -9.35
C MET A 57 6.92 -14.24 -9.87
N ALA A 58 7.56 -13.82 -10.96
CA ALA A 58 7.29 -12.54 -11.61
C ALA A 58 5.84 -12.41 -12.11
N ASP A 59 5.28 -13.48 -12.69
CA ASP A 59 3.88 -13.49 -13.12
C ASP A 59 2.90 -13.42 -11.93
N LEU A 60 3.19 -14.12 -10.84
CA LEU A 60 2.42 -14.05 -9.61
C LEU A 60 2.44 -12.65 -8.99
N GLU A 61 3.61 -12.01 -8.90
CA GLU A 61 3.74 -10.63 -8.43
C GLU A 61 2.91 -9.66 -9.27
N LYS A 62 2.93 -9.82 -10.59
CA LYS A 62 2.12 -9.03 -11.53
C LYS A 62 0.63 -9.26 -11.31
N LYS A 63 0.19 -10.51 -11.13
CA LYS A 63 -1.21 -10.87 -10.85
C LYS A 63 -1.66 -10.30 -9.50
N LEU A 64 -0.84 -10.40 -8.47
CA LEU A 64 -1.09 -9.82 -7.14
C LEU A 64 -1.21 -8.30 -7.22
N GLY A 65 -0.32 -7.62 -7.93
CA GLY A 65 -0.40 -6.16 -8.13
C GLY A 65 -1.69 -5.74 -8.84
N ARG A 66 -2.13 -6.48 -9.86
CA ARG A 66 -3.42 -6.23 -10.54
C ARG A 66 -4.62 -6.46 -9.62
N ALA A 67 -4.61 -7.56 -8.86
CA ALA A 67 -5.67 -7.88 -7.91
C ALA A 67 -5.76 -6.79 -6.83
N TRP A 68 -4.62 -6.36 -6.29
CA TRP A 68 -4.55 -5.28 -5.30
C TRP A 68 -5.15 -3.98 -5.81
N ASN A 69 -4.79 -3.55 -7.03
CA ASN A 69 -5.34 -2.35 -7.64
C ASN A 69 -6.87 -2.45 -7.85
N CYS A 70 -7.37 -3.64 -8.20
CA CYS A 70 -8.80 -3.89 -8.36
C CYS A 70 -9.53 -3.78 -7.01
N ILE A 71 -8.98 -4.37 -5.95
CA ILE A 71 -9.52 -4.27 -4.59
C ILE A 71 -9.56 -2.81 -4.12
N GLU A 72 -8.47 -2.05 -4.31
CA GLU A 72 -8.43 -0.63 -3.95
C GLU A 72 -9.49 0.18 -4.70
N ASP A 73 -9.67 -0.06 -6.01
CA ASP A 73 -10.69 0.62 -6.82
C ASP A 73 -12.12 0.25 -6.38
N LEU A 74 -12.41 -1.04 -6.15
CA LEU A 74 -13.72 -1.50 -5.68
C LEU A 74 -14.08 -0.92 -4.32
N GLU A 75 -13.15 -0.92 -3.37
CA GLU A 75 -13.36 -0.36 -2.05
C GLU A 75 -13.65 1.15 -2.13
N ASN A 76 -12.88 1.90 -2.91
CA ASN A 76 -13.10 3.33 -3.04
C ASN A 76 -14.39 3.69 -3.79
N ARG A 77 -14.80 2.87 -4.78
CA ARG A 77 -16.11 3.03 -5.44
C ARG A 77 -17.26 2.78 -4.47
N SER A 78 -17.15 1.75 -3.63
CA SER A 78 -18.14 1.47 -2.58
C SER A 78 -18.25 2.62 -1.57
N ARG A 79 -17.13 3.26 -1.21
CA ARG A 79 -17.09 4.41 -0.28
C ARG A 79 -17.42 5.76 -0.94
N ARG A 80 -17.62 5.83 -2.25
CA ARG A 80 -17.73 7.11 -2.98
C ARG A 80 -18.89 7.97 -2.51
N ASN A 81 -20.00 7.38 -2.09
CA ASN A 81 -21.16 8.12 -1.58
C ASN A 81 -21.11 8.37 -0.06
N ASN A 82 -20.07 7.90 0.61
CA ASN A 82 -19.97 8.02 2.07
C ASN A 82 -19.40 9.37 2.49
N VAL A 83 -19.87 9.84 3.66
CA VAL A 83 -19.35 10.98 4.40
C VAL A 83 -19.08 10.55 5.85
N CYS A 84 -17.89 10.88 6.35
CA CYS A 84 -17.51 10.70 7.73
C CYS A 84 -17.76 12.00 8.51
N ILE A 85 -18.57 11.91 9.56
CA ILE A 85 -18.87 13.02 10.47
C ILE A 85 -18.15 12.77 11.79
N MET A 86 -17.29 13.70 12.18
CA MET A 86 -16.52 13.64 13.43
C MET A 86 -17.01 14.70 14.41
N GLY A 87 -16.98 14.37 15.70
CA GLY A 87 -17.27 15.32 16.80
C GLY A 87 -18.70 15.31 17.31
N LEU A 88 -19.60 14.50 16.74
CA LEU A 88 -20.95 14.33 17.27
C LEU A 88 -20.91 13.58 18.62
N PRO A 89 -21.55 14.09 19.70
CA PRO A 89 -21.60 13.41 21.00
C PRO A 89 -22.13 11.98 20.90
N GLU A 90 -21.57 11.04 21.67
CA GLU A 90 -22.02 9.64 21.67
C GLU A 90 -23.44 9.51 22.25
N GLY A 91 -24.32 8.79 21.57
CA GLY A 91 -25.64 8.41 22.09
C GLY A 91 -26.78 9.36 21.74
N ILE A 92 -26.49 10.53 21.17
CA ILE A 92 -27.49 11.52 20.75
C ILE A 92 -28.39 11.04 19.60
N GLU A 93 -27.98 9.97 18.91
CA GLU A 93 -28.82 9.33 17.89
C GLU A 93 -29.98 8.55 18.47
N GLU A 94 -29.90 8.11 19.74
CA GLU A 94 -30.86 7.20 20.36
C GLU A 94 -31.12 5.94 19.51
N GLY A 95 -30.06 5.41 18.90
CA GLY A 95 -30.13 4.26 17.98
C GLY A 95 -30.74 4.57 16.61
N ARG A 96 -31.08 5.82 16.31
CA ARG A 96 -31.70 6.27 15.04
C ARG A 96 -30.86 7.34 14.34
N PRO A 97 -29.64 7.00 13.88
CA PRO A 97 -28.69 7.96 13.29
C PRO A 97 -29.28 8.70 12.08
N ILE A 98 -30.05 8.03 11.22
CA ILE A 98 -30.66 8.65 10.04
C ILE A 98 -31.62 9.78 10.43
N LYS A 99 -32.47 9.56 11.46
CA LYS A 99 -33.42 10.57 11.93
C LYS A 99 -32.70 11.80 12.49
N LEU A 100 -31.65 11.58 13.27
CA LEU A 100 -30.82 12.66 13.78
C LEU A 100 -30.21 13.46 12.63
N LEU A 101 -29.53 12.79 11.70
CA LEU A 101 -28.83 13.44 10.59
C LEU A 101 -29.76 14.27 9.70
N ASN A 102 -30.96 13.75 9.38
CA ASN A 102 -31.96 14.51 8.62
C ASN A 102 -32.39 15.80 9.34
N LYS A 103 -32.43 15.81 10.67
CA LYS A 103 -32.77 17.00 11.46
C LYS A 103 -31.61 18.00 11.55
N VAL A 104 -30.39 17.52 11.77
CA VAL A 104 -29.25 18.38 12.12
C VAL A 104 -28.44 18.87 10.91
N LEU A 105 -28.35 18.08 9.83
CA LEU A 105 -27.53 18.44 8.67
C LEU A 105 -27.98 19.76 8.00
N PRO A 106 -29.28 20.02 7.76
CA PRO A 106 -29.71 21.27 7.16
C PRO A 106 -29.33 22.49 8.01
N VAL A 107 -29.45 22.37 9.35
CA VAL A 107 -29.11 23.42 10.31
C VAL A 107 -27.59 23.65 10.37
N MET A 108 -26.80 22.57 10.45
CA MET A 108 -25.34 22.65 10.54
C MET A 108 -24.72 23.27 9.28
N LEU A 109 -25.24 22.91 8.11
CA LEU A 109 -24.62 23.22 6.82
C LEU A 109 -25.34 24.30 6.01
N GLU A 110 -26.42 24.88 6.53
CA GLU A 110 -27.23 25.89 5.83
C GLU A 110 -27.59 25.42 4.41
N ILE A 111 -28.13 24.20 4.36
CA ILE A 111 -28.61 23.60 3.11
C ILE A 111 -29.95 24.27 2.78
N PRO A 112 -30.15 24.76 1.53
CA PRO A 112 -31.38 25.42 1.13
C PRO A 112 -32.62 24.59 1.40
N GLU A 113 -33.71 25.25 1.78
CA GLU A 113 -35.02 24.61 1.90
C GLU A 113 -35.43 24.03 0.53
N GLY A 114 -35.81 22.75 0.52
CA GLY A 114 -36.17 21.99 -0.69
C GLY A 114 -35.13 20.97 -1.14
N GLU A 115 -33.88 21.04 -0.67
CA GLU A 115 -32.89 19.99 -0.95
C GLU A 115 -33.14 18.77 -0.04
N VAL A 116 -33.48 17.64 -0.64
CA VAL A 116 -33.75 16.40 0.09
C VAL A 116 -32.46 15.62 0.30
N ILE A 117 -32.07 15.41 1.57
CA ILE A 117 -30.92 14.58 1.93
C ILE A 117 -31.38 13.12 2.06
N GLU A 118 -31.19 12.35 1.01
CA GLU A 118 -31.51 10.91 0.99
C GLU A 118 -30.34 10.09 1.56
N ILE A 119 -30.48 9.68 2.82
CA ILE A 119 -29.50 8.82 3.52
C ILE A 119 -29.95 7.37 3.40
N GLU A 120 -29.14 6.55 2.73
CA GLU A 120 -29.37 5.10 2.62
C GLU A 120 -29.04 4.39 3.93
N ARG A 121 -27.90 4.73 4.53
CA ARG A 121 -27.40 4.09 5.75
C ARG A 121 -26.60 5.07 6.59
N ALA A 122 -26.76 5.04 7.91
CA ALA A 122 -25.90 5.77 8.83
C ALA A 122 -25.62 4.93 10.06
N HIS A 123 -24.37 4.97 10.54
CA HIS A 123 -23.94 4.20 11.71
C HIS A 123 -22.66 4.80 12.30
N ARG A 124 -22.42 4.57 13.59
CA ARG A 124 -21.11 4.84 14.21
C ARG A 124 -20.10 3.81 13.71
N SER A 125 -18.82 4.20 13.65
CA SER A 125 -17.74 3.26 13.39
C SER A 125 -17.76 2.10 14.40
N LEU A 126 -17.38 0.90 13.97
CA LEU A 126 -17.38 -0.33 14.78
C LEU A 126 -16.36 -0.35 15.94
N ALA A 127 -15.62 0.75 16.16
CA ALA A 127 -14.74 0.89 17.30
C ALA A 127 -15.51 0.78 18.63
N LEU A 128 -14.82 0.32 19.67
CA LEU A 128 -15.35 0.29 21.04
C LEU A 128 -15.82 1.68 21.46
N ARG A 129 -16.88 1.73 22.29
CA ARG A 129 -17.41 2.99 22.77
C ARG A 129 -16.33 3.69 23.62
N PRO A 130 -15.96 4.93 23.29
CA PRO A 130 -14.96 5.67 24.04
C PRO A 130 -15.50 6.08 25.41
N GLN A 131 -14.59 6.36 26.35
CA GLN A 131 -14.94 6.98 27.63
C GLN A 131 -15.43 8.43 27.43
N PRO A 132 -16.16 9.03 28.40
CA PRO A 132 -16.74 10.36 28.26
C PRO A 132 -15.73 11.50 27.98
N ASP A 133 -14.49 11.33 28.41
CA ASP A 133 -13.35 12.24 28.21
C ASP A 133 -12.64 12.05 26.87
N GLN A 134 -12.91 10.93 26.18
CA GLN A 134 -12.30 10.58 24.91
C GLN A 134 -13.11 11.08 23.71
N ARG A 135 -12.45 11.18 22.56
CA ARG A 135 -13.08 11.65 21.33
C ARG A 135 -14.21 10.70 20.91
N PRO A 136 -15.42 11.20 20.60
CA PRO A 136 -16.53 10.37 20.15
C PRO A 136 -16.22 9.69 18.81
N ARG A 137 -16.78 8.50 18.57
CA ARG A 137 -16.60 7.77 17.32
C ARG A 137 -17.19 8.54 16.15
N GLN A 138 -16.61 8.40 14.96
CA GLN A 138 -17.21 9.01 13.78
C GLN A 138 -18.53 8.31 13.39
N ILE A 139 -19.47 9.09 12.84
CA ILE A 139 -20.61 8.54 12.10
C ILE A 139 -20.23 8.45 10.63
N ILE A 140 -20.45 7.29 10.02
CA ILE A 140 -20.33 7.09 8.59
C ILE A 140 -21.75 7.04 8.02
N MET A 141 -22.08 8.00 7.15
CA MET A 141 -23.33 8.02 6.41
C MET A 141 -23.08 7.72 4.93
N CYS A 142 -23.90 6.85 4.33
CA CYS A 142 -23.98 6.59 2.90
C CYS A 142 -25.19 7.34 2.33
N LEU A 143 -24.94 8.16 1.31
CA LEU A 143 -25.96 8.94 0.63
C LEU A 143 -26.39 8.22 -0.65
N LEU A 144 -27.66 8.37 -1.03
CA LEU A 144 -28.17 7.76 -2.25
C LEU A 144 -27.57 8.42 -3.51
N LYS A 145 -27.36 9.75 -3.44
CA LYS A 145 -26.89 10.57 -4.57
C LYS A 145 -25.49 11.12 -4.32
N TYR A 146 -24.59 10.87 -5.28
CA TYR A 146 -23.23 11.44 -5.26
C TYR A 146 -23.22 12.99 -5.24
N GLN A 147 -24.20 13.62 -5.91
CA GLN A 147 -24.32 15.08 -5.94
C GLN A 147 -24.59 15.67 -4.56
N THR A 148 -25.50 15.07 -3.78
CA THR A 148 -25.80 15.46 -2.40
C THR A 148 -24.57 15.30 -1.51
N ARG A 149 -23.79 14.23 -1.72
CA ARG A 149 -22.51 14.02 -1.03
C ARG A 149 -21.52 15.15 -1.31
N GLU A 150 -21.35 15.54 -2.57
CA GLU A 150 -20.48 16.66 -2.95
C GLU A 150 -20.97 18.01 -2.39
N LEU A 151 -22.28 18.24 -2.39
CA LEU A 151 -22.89 19.43 -1.80
C LEU A 151 -22.56 19.55 -0.31
N ILE A 152 -22.77 18.48 0.46
CA ILE A 152 -22.48 18.42 1.90
C ILE A 152 -21.01 18.73 2.17
N LEU A 153 -20.10 18.05 1.47
CA LEU A 153 -18.66 18.26 1.65
C LEU A 153 -18.21 19.67 1.21
N ARG A 154 -18.85 20.24 0.19
CA ARG A 154 -18.57 21.61 -0.26
C ARG A 154 -19.02 22.65 0.77
N LYS A 155 -20.28 22.57 1.22
CA LYS A 155 -20.83 23.43 2.27
C LYS A 155 -20.00 23.37 3.55
N ALA A 156 -19.55 22.17 3.93
CA ALA A 156 -18.69 22.01 5.10
C ALA A 156 -17.33 22.71 4.94
N ARG A 157 -16.71 22.64 3.75
CA ARG A 157 -15.46 23.35 3.44
C ARG A 157 -15.62 24.86 3.39
N GLU A 158 -16.74 25.34 2.87
CA GLU A 158 -17.07 26.79 2.81
C GLU A 158 -17.24 27.35 4.22
N LYS A 159 -17.95 26.63 5.10
CA LYS A 159 -18.20 27.06 6.48
C LYS A 159 -16.96 26.96 7.40
N GLN A 160 -16.06 26.00 7.13
CA GLN A 160 -14.82 25.68 7.88
C GLN A 160 -15.01 25.30 9.36
N ASN A 161 -15.64 26.16 10.15
CA ASN A 161 -15.85 26.00 11.59
C ASN A 161 -17.33 25.73 11.87
N ILE A 162 -17.71 24.46 11.90
CA ILE A 162 -19.07 24.04 12.22
C ILE A 162 -19.12 23.71 13.70
N VAL A 163 -19.91 24.48 14.45
CA VAL A 163 -20.17 24.23 15.87
C VAL A 163 -21.65 23.90 16.01
N TRP A 164 -21.93 22.82 16.73
CA TRP A 164 -23.29 22.39 17.04
C TRP A 164 -23.34 21.89 18.48
N GLU A 165 -24.26 22.42 19.28
CA GLU A 165 -24.39 22.11 20.72
C GLU A 165 -23.04 22.17 21.45
N ASN A 166 -22.27 23.25 21.24
CA ASN A 166 -20.92 23.46 21.79
C ASN A 166 -19.84 22.45 21.35
N ASN A 167 -20.14 21.56 20.40
CA ASN A 167 -19.21 20.58 19.85
C ASN A 167 -18.72 21.00 18.47
N LYS A 168 -17.41 20.85 18.22
CA LYS A 168 -16.82 21.07 16.89
C LYS A 168 -17.10 19.87 15.99
N ILE A 169 -17.86 20.10 14.94
CA ILE A 169 -18.24 19.06 13.97
C ILE A 169 -17.40 19.22 12.71
N ALA A 170 -16.93 18.10 12.17
CA ALA A 170 -16.14 18.11 10.93
C ALA A 170 -16.59 16.99 9.98
N PHE A 171 -16.65 17.32 8.70
CA PHE A 171 -17.12 16.45 7.63
C PHE A 171 -15.97 16.09 6.69
N PHE A 172 -15.80 14.80 6.42
CA PHE A 172 -14.74 14.29 5.56
C PHE A 172 -15.27 13.27 4.56
N GLN A 173 -14.55 13.14 3.46
CA GLN A 173 -14.71 12.01 2.55
C GLN A 173 -14.30 10.72 3.26
N ASP A 174 -15.10 9.66 3.13
CA ASP A 174 -14.68 8.30 3.49
C ASP A 174 -13.75 7.77 2.39
N LEU A 175 -12.52 7.43 2.77
CA LEU A 175 -11.45 7.01 1.86
C LEU A 175 -10.88 5.68 2.36
N SER A 176 -10.42 4.81 1.46
CA SER A 176 -9.67 3.63 1.86
C SER A 176 -8.40 4.02 2.64
N LYS A 177 -7.89 3.09 3.44
CA LYS A 177 -6.70 3.33 4.28
C LYS A 177 -5.48 3.70 3.43
N GLU A 178 -5.33 3.06 2.27
CA GLU A 178 -4.26 3.26 1.30
C GLU A 178 -4.30 4.69 0.76
N VAL A 179 -5.48 5.17 0.35
CA VAL A 179 -5.64 6.56 -0.11
C VAL A 179 -5.37 7.55 1.03
N GLN A 180 -5.81 7.25 2.24
CA GLN A 180 -5.50 8.08 3.42
C GLN A 180 -3.99 8.16 3.67
N LEU A 181 -3.27 7.04 3.59
CA LEU A 181 -1.80 7.00 3.72
C LEU A 181 -1.10 7.80 2.62
N LYS A 182 -1.51 7.61 1.35
CA LYS A 182 -1.00 8.39 0.21
C LYS A 182 -1.21 9.89 0.44
N ARG A 183 -2.39 10.32 0.90
CA ARG A 183 -2.67 11.73 1.25
C ARG A 183 -1.89 12.23 2.46
N LYS A 184 -1.67 11.37 3.47
CA LYS A 184 -0.89 11.69 4.67
C LYS A 184 0.56 12.00 4.31
N ALA A 185 1.12 11.34 3.29
CA ALA A 185 2.48 11.61 2.81
C ALA A 185 2.66 13.07 2.32
N PHE A 186 1.60 13.74 1.86
CA PHE A 186 1.64 15.16 1.47
C PHE A 186 1.52 16.14 2.64
N THR A 187 1.55 15.69 3.90
CA THR A 187 1.32 16.58 5.06
C THR A 187 2.38 17.66 5.18
N GLU A 188 3.66 17.31 5.00
CA GLU A 188 4.76 18.27 5.03
C GLU A 188 4.65 19.28 3.88
N SER A 189 4.46 18.81 2.64
CA SER A 189 4.33 19.67 1.47
C SER A 189 3.15 20.64 1.60
N ARG A 190 2.00 20.19 2.15
CA ARG A 190 0.84 21.05 2.43
C ARG A 190 1.13 22.09 3.50
N CYS A 191 1.94 21.76 4.51
CA CYS A 191 2.36 22.71 5.54
C CYS A 191 3.19 23.84 4.92
N GLN A 192 4.18 23.49 4.09
CA GLN A 192 5.01 24.47 3.39
C GLN A 192 4.20 25.36 2.45
N LEU A 193 3.29 24.79 1.65
CA LEU A 193 2.41 25.58 0.77
C LEU A 193 1.53 26.55 1.55
N ARG A 194 1.08 26.17 2.75
CA ARG A 194 0.29 27.06 3.61
C ARG A 194 1.13 28.23 4.14
N ILE A 195 2.38 27.97 4.54
CA ILE A 195 3.32 29.02 4.97
C ILE A 195 3.58 30.01 3.83
N LEU A 196 3.69 29.51 2.59
CA LEU A 196 3.89 30.34 1.40
C LEU A 196 2.63 31.02 0.86
N GLY A 197 1.46 30.79 1.49
CA GLY A 197 0.19 31.35 1.03
C GLY A 197 -0.30 30.81 -0.33
N VAL A 198 0.26 29.70 -0.81
CA VAL A 198 -0.11 29.10 -2.10
C VAL A 198 -1.39 28.29 -1.96
N LYS A 199 -2.40 28.60 -2.79
CA LYS A 199 -3.66 27.85 -2.82
C LYS A 199 -3.43 26.45 -3.39
N TYR A 200 -3.91 25.44 -2.67
CA TYR A 200 -3.80 24.05 -3.08
C TYR A 200 -5.09 23.26 -2.85
N THR A 201 -5.26 22.18 -3.61
CA THR A 201 -6.37 21.24 -3.50
C THR A 201 -5.85 19.82 -3.57
N MET A 202 -6.23 18.97 -2.62
CA MET A 202 -6.00 17.52 -2.70
C MET A 202 -7.10 16.87 -3.54
N ALA A 203 -6.80 16.57 -4.79
CA ALA A 203 -7.71 15.84 -5.67
C ALA A 203 -7.65 14.33 -5.40
N TYR A 204 -8.78 13.66 -5.58
CA TYR A 204 -8.85 12.20 -5.53
C TYR A 204 -8.03 11.56 -6.68
N PRO A 205 -7.34 10.43 -6.45
CA PRO A 205 -7.18 9.75 -5.15
C PRO A 205 -6.20 10.49 -4.22
N ALA A 206 -5.01 10.84 -4.68
CA ALA A 206 -3.99 11.55 -3.90
C ALA A 206 -3.09 12.43 -4.80
N THR A 207 -3.69 13.37 -5.52
CA THR A 207 -2.96 14.30 -6.38
C THR A 207 -3.05 15.71 -5.81
N LEU A 208 -1.91 16.32 -5.48
CA LEU A 208 -1.87 17.68 -4.98
C LEU A 208 -1.86 18.65 -6.16
N ARG A 209 -2.92 19.44 -6.31
CA ARG A 209 -3.03 20.51 -7.30
C ARG A 209 -2.70 21.84 -6.64
N ILE A 210 -1.77 22.60 -7.20
CA ILE A 210 -1.41 23.93 -6.71
C ILE A 210 -1.67 24.97 -7.79
N GLN A 211 -1.97 26.20 -7.38
CA GLN A 211 -2.02 27.35 -8.28
C GLN A 211 -0.93 28.34 -7.87
N HIS A 212 0.15 28.40 -8.66
CA HIS A 212 1.31 29.24 -8.40
C HIS A 212 1.59 30.10 -9.63
N LYS A 213 1.71 31.43 -9.44
CA LYS A 213 1.96 32.42 -10.53
C LYS A 213 0.98 32.30 -11.71
N GLY A 214 -0.30 31.98 -11.44
CA GLY A 214 -1.32 31.82 -12.47
C GLY A 214 -1.35 30.45 -13.18
N ILE A 215 -0.34 29.60 -12.97
CA ILE A 215 -0.25 28.26 -13.58
C ILE A 215 -0.74 27.20 -12.60
N ARG A 216 -1.47 26.20 -13.11
CA ARG A 216 -1.92 25.04 -12.33
C ARG A 216 -0.91 23.90 -12.49
N HIS A 217 -0.34 23.44 -11.39
CA HIS A 217 0.52 22.26 -11.36
C HIS A 217 -0.16 21.12 -10.61
N SER A 218 0.09 19.88 -11.02
CA SER A 218 -0.44 18.67 -10.39
C SER A 218 0.70 17.72 -10.06
N PHE A 219 0.77 17.28 -8.81
CA PHE A 219 1.84 16.41 -8.31
C PHE A 219 1.27 15.12 -7.73
N GLN A 220 1.86 13.99 -8.12
CA GLN A 220 1.52 12.66 -7.61
C GLN A 220 2.48 12.19 -6.49
N SER A 221 3.61 12.88 -6.31
CA SER A 221 4.61 12.58 -5.27
C SER A 221 4.84 13.81 -4.37
N PRO A 222 4.91 13.64 -3.04
CA PRO A 222 5.25 14.71 -2.11
C PRO A 222 6.64 15.32 -2.40
N HIS A 223 7.60 14.51 -2.84
CA HIS A 223 8.96 14.96 -3.11
C HIS A 223 8.99 15.97 -4.27
N ALA A 224 8.23 15.69 -5.34
CA ALA A 224 8.13 16.59 -6.49
C ALA A 224 7.56 17.97 -6.12
N VAL A 225 6.64 18.02 -5.14
CA VAL A 225 6.10 19.29 -4.62
C VAL A 225 7.18 20.08 -3.89
N ILE A 226 7.93 19.42 -3.00
CA ILE A 226 8.99 20.06 -2.22
C ILE A 226 10.09 20.58 -3.14
N SER A 227 10.50 19.79 -4.13
CA SER A 227 11.48 20.22 -5.12
C SER A 227 11.00 21.43 -5.92
N TYR A 228 9.71 21.50 -6.27
CA TYR A 228 9.12 22.66 -6.94
C TYR A 228 9.08 23.91 -6.03
N ILE A 229 8.83 23.74 -4.73
CA ILE A 229 8.78 24.86 -3.77
C ILE A 229 10.17 25.45 -3.50
N LYS A 230 11.21 24.62 -3.54
CA LYS A 230 12.60 25.04 -3.28
C LYS A 230 13.26 25.75 -4.47
N GLN A 231 12.62 25.76 -5.64
CA GLN A 231 13.05 26.47 -6.85
C GLN A 231 12.54 27.91 -6.84
#